data_AF-A0A2N7UGW0-F1
#
_entry.id   AF-A0A2N7UGW0-F1
#
_cell.length_a   1.000
_cell.length_b   1.000
_cell.length_c   1.000
_cell.angle_alpha   90.00
_cell.angle_beta   90.00
_cell.angle_gamma   90.00
#
_symmetry.space_group_name_H-M   'P 1'
#
loop_
_entity.id
_entity.type
_entity.pdbx_description
1 polymer ?
#
loop_
_entity_poly.entity_id
_entity_poly.type
_entity_poly.pdbx_seq_one_letter_code
_entity_poly.pdbx_strand_id
1 'polypeptide(L)'
;MKQRSAWPMPSVLNSHRKLLVLASAGLLGMAGLADAVGQDDLAEMPDWRSAELVFEIEWGEERLDTIAVSPDGLHLAMTAQGQLDVFGMELGEHRHRLSGHLAAGMDMALPVSSLTFSPDGRLLATTSWSQGVSPEASLILWDLATGEARLALAEGQGCHDAAFTPDATALWASCGAGVQRYSLANGEMTSDLGDRPVEAIALHPEGEILASVAANVGPDPEVSQRIVLWGLSRQGANQIGVLEVGASVTDLAFTPDGRHLVAQGQGDEQRQTPRQVTVWDWQRAVIVHRHALLDSTPVAMSPDGTILAGGFRDGLLLALDGTPLEHGILIRQQGGADALAFGPSGEEVVWAGKPPTFPTAVVRLWRTKTANQAPGQTGESDYQVIELPEAGTTDDPVALARELYGLREPNALIEETVTLRRLSGGDSVVTLRLDGLKDDSVRAIRYRLHFTPADEGRWRLDEVGRQQRCRRGGIDPDEWITQLCP
;
A
#
# COMPACT_ATOMS: atom_id res chain seq x y z
N MET A 1 23.33 -47.47 -24.97
CA MET A 1 23.78 -46.78 -23.73
C MET A 1 23.60 -45.28 -23.92
N LYS A 2 22.51 -44.71 -23.41
CA LYS A 2 22.30 -43.26 -23.33
C LYS A 2 22.03 -42.95 -21.85
N GLN A 3 22.99 -42.35 -21.16
CA GLN A 3 22.81 -41.86 -19.81
C GLN A 3 21.92 -40.61 -19.87
N ARG A 4 20.71 -40.74 -19.34
CA ARG A 4 19.90 -39.59 -18.90
C ARG A 4 20.51 -39.12 -17.58
N SER A 5 21.20 -37.97 -17.59
CA SER A 5 21.52 -37.26 -16.36
C SER A 5 20.23 -36.62 -15.86
N ALA A 6 19.62 -37.24 -14.84
CA ALA A 6 18.59 -36.60 -14.05
C ALA A 6 19.23 -35.41 -13.33
N TRP A 7 18.86 -34.21 -13.75
CA TRP A 7 19.18 -32.99 -13.03
C TRP A 7 18.29 -32.96 -11.77
N PRO A 8 18.84 -32.71 -10.57
CA PRO A 8 18.01 -32.51 -9.40
C PRO A 8 17.16 -31.25 -9.63
N MET A 9 15.85 -31.37 -9.41
CA MET A 9 14.89 -30.27 -9.41
C MET A 9 15.34 -29.22 -8.38
N PRO A 10 15.62 -27.97 -8.77
CA PRO A 10 15.70 -26.88 -7.82
C PRO A 10 14.28 -26.62 -7.30
N SER A 11 14.15 -26.47 -5.99
CA SER A 11 12.96 -25.95 -5.33
C SER A 11 12.49 -24.66 -5.99
N VAL A 12 11.20 -24.58 -6.32
CA VAL A 12 10.52 -23.38 -6.79
C VAL A 12 10.71 -22.26 -5.76
N LEU A 13 11.63 -21.33 -6.05
CA LEU A 13 11.85 -20.12 -5.26
C LEU A 13 10.81 -19.08 -5.71
N ASN A 14 9.60 -19.16 -5.13
CA ASN A 14 8.64 -18.06 -5.19
C ASN A 14 9.04 -17.00 -4.14
N SER A 15 9.74 -15.95 -4.57
CA SER A 15 9.96 -14.75 -3.75
C SER A 15 10.28 -13.52 -4.60
N HIS A 16 9.26 -12.85 -5.12
CA HIS A 16 9.39 -11.46 -5.55
C HIS A 16 8.31 -10.67 -4.81
N ARG A 17 8.73 -9.80 -3.89
CA ARG A 17 7.86 -8.95 -3.06
C ARG A 17 8.51 -7.59 -3.05
N LYS A 18 7.93 -6.63 -3.79
CA LYS A 18 8.52 -5.32 -4.03
C LYS A 18 8.62 -4.49 -2.75
N LEU A 19 9.75 -3.81 -2.57
CA LEU A 19 9.99 -2.70 -1.68
C LEU A 19 9.14 -1.58 -2.23
N LEU A 20 7.87 -1.59 -1.83
CA LEU A 20 6.89 -0.64 -2.32
C LEU A 20 7.31 0.74 -1.84
N VAL A 21 7.64 1.60 -2.80
CA VAL A 21 7.80 3.03 -2.61
C VAL A 21 6.67 3.69 -3.37
N LEU A 22 5.87 4.46 -2.64
CA LEU A 22 4.95 5.41 -3.26
C LEU A 22 5.78 6.62 -3.70
N ALA A 23 5.77 6.91 -5.00
CA ALA A 23 6.25 8.18 -5.51
C ALA A 23 5.25 9.25 -5.07
N SER A 24 5.69 10.19 -4.24
CA SER A 24 4.91 11.38 -3.92
C SER A 24 4.75 12.23 -5.19
N ALA A 25 3.53 12.70 -5.45
CA ALA A 25 3.29 13.66 -6.52
C ALA A 25 4.09 14.94 -6.23
N GLY A 26 4.92 15.35 -7.19
CA GLY A 26 5.77 16.53 -7.08
C GLY A 26 4.97 17.79 -6.72
N LEU A 27 5.26 18.36 -5.56
CA LEU A 27 4.90 19.75 -5.26
C LEU A 27 5.83 20.66 -6.06
N LEU A 28 5.27 21.27 -7.11
CA LEU A 28 5.92 22.33 -7.87
C LEU A 28 6.25 23.53 -6.98
N GLY A 29 7.54 23.76 -6.77
CA GLY A 29 8.18 25.07 -6.79
C GLY A 29 7.90 26.05 -5.65
N MET A 30 8.77 26.05 -4.65
CA MET A 30 9.35 27.29 -4.13
C MET A 30 10.84 27.05 -3.85
N ALA A 31 11.69 27.63 -4.70
CA ALA A 31 13.11 27.73 -4.44
C ALA A 31 13.36 28.74 -3.29
N GLY A 32 14.18 28.34 -2.33
CA GLY A 32 14.87 29.27 -1.44
C GLY A 32 14.73 28.95 0.04
N LEU A 33 15.69 28.17 0.56
CA LEU A 33 16.55 28.53 1.70
C LEU A 33 17.29 27.26 2.15
N ALA A 34 18.57 27.17 1.78
CA ALA A 34 19.53 26.36 2.50
C ALA A 34 19.99 27.16 3.74
N ASP A 35 20.35 26.43 4.79
CA ASP A 35 20.98 26.85 6.05
C ASP A 35 20.06 27.27 7.21
N ALA A 36 19.52 26.26 7.92
CA ALA A 36 19.50 26.20 9.39
C ALA A 36 19.12 24.77 9.83
N VAL A 37 20.11 23.92 10.10
CA VAL A 37 19.88 22.66 10.84
C VAL A 37 19.69 23.04 12.32
N GLY A 38 18.44 23.27 12.71
CA GLY A 38 17.99 23.36 14.09
C GLY A 38 17.41 22.02 14.55
N GLN A 39 17.68 21.63 15.79
CA GLN A 39 17.27 20.38 16.43
C GLN A 39 15.75 20.23 16.68
N ASP A 40 14.89 20.98 15.99
CA ASP A 40 13.43 21.04 16.24
C ASP A 40 12.55 20.67 15.02
N ASP A 41 13.12 20.13 13.93
CA ASP A 41 12.36 19.63 12.75
C ASP A 41 12.46 18.10 12.62
N LEU A 42 12.29 17.37 13.73
CA LEU A 42 11.76 16.02 13.61
C LEU A 42 10.29 16.19 13.23
N ALA A 43 9.97 16.06 11.94
CA ALA A 43 8.59 15.83 11.53
C ALA A 43 7.99 14.81 12.50
N GLU A 44 6.89 15.18 13.17
CA GLU A 44 6.27 14.33 14.19
C GLU A 44 5.93 12.98 13.56
N MET A 45 6.71 11.95 13.92
CA MET A 45 6.52 10.60 13.40
C MET A 45 5.13 10.09 13.78
N PRO A 46 4.45 9.34 12.90
CA PRO A 46 3.13 8.78 13.22
C PRO A 46 3.19 7.97 14.51
N ASP A 47 2.18 8.15 15.39
CA ASP A 47 2.09 7.37 16.63
C ASP A 47 1.55 5.97 16.32
N TRP A 48 2.46 5.07 15.94
CA TRP A 48 2.16 3.67 15.65
C TRP A 48 1.68 2.88 16.88
N ARG A 49 1.70 3.44 18.10
CA ARG A 49 1.04 2.85 19.27
C ARG A 49 -0.47 2.99 19.22
N SER A 50 -0.95 4.04 18.59
CA SER A 50 -2.37 4.36 18.41
C SER A 50 -2.97 3.71 17.17
N ALA A 51 -2.21 2.89 16.45
CA ALA A 51 -2.65 2.29 15.20
C ALA A 51 -3.89 1.40 15.43
N GLU A 52 -4.95 1.69 14.69
CA GLU A 52 -6.22 0.98 14.74
C GLU A 52 -6.44 0.21 13.42
N LEU A 53 -7.10 -0.94 13.52
CA LEU A 53 -7.50 -1.72 12.36
C LEU A 53 -8.66 -1.00 11.67
N VAL A 54 -8.45 -0.59 10.41
CA VAL A 54 -9.48 0.09 9.60
C VAL A 54 -10.39 -0.95 8.95
N PHE A 55 -9.81 -1.94 8.27
CA PHE A 55 -10.57 -3.04 7.69
C PHE A 55 -9.75 -4.34 7.67
N GLU A 56 -10.48 -5.45 7.56
CA GLU A 56 -9.95 -6.79 7.36
C GLU A 56 -10.67 -7.45 6.17
N ILE A 57 -9.90 -7.98 5.22
CA ILE A 57 -10.39 -8.80 4.12
C ILE A 57 -9.97 -10.23 4.39
N GLU A 58 -10.94 -11.11 4.60
CA GLU A 58 -10.71 -12.55 4.58
C GLU A 58 -10.57 -13.00 3.13
N TRP A 59 -9.42 -13.58 2.79
CA TRP A 59 -9.15 -13.99 1.41
C TRP A 59 -9.50 -15.47 1.17
N GLY A 60 -8.77 -16.37 1.82
CA GLY A 60 -8.93 -17.80 1.61
C GLY A 60 -7.76 -18.60 2.16
N GLU A 61 -7.68 -19.88 1.81
CA GLU A 61 -6.57 -20.73 2.26
C GLU A 61 -5.26 -20.47 1.48
N GLU A 62 -5.35 -19.74 0.38
CA GLU A 62 -4.23 -19.47 -0.49
C GLU A 62 -3.31 -18.40 0.08
N ARG A 63 -2.01 -18.56 -0.19
CA ARG A 63 -1.00 -17.59 0.19
C ARG A 63 -1.10 -16.37 -0.72
N LEU A 64 -0.99 -15.19 -0.12
CA LEU A 64 -0.88 -13.93 -0.84
C LEU A 64 0.57 -13.75 -1.34
N ASP A 65 0.71 -13.39 -2.62
CA ASP A 65 2.01 -13.32 -3.26
C ASP A 65 2.59 -11.90 -3.14
N THR A 66 1.82 -10.88 -3.54
CA THR A 66 2.21 -9.47 -3.41
C THR A 66 0.99 -8.55 -3.24
N ILE A 67 1.20 -7.38 -2.64
CA ILE A 67 0.22 -6.30 -2.53
C ILE A 67 0.86 -4.98 -2.97
N ALA A 68 0.05 -4.03 -3.40
CA ALA A 68 0.47 -2.67 -3.69
C ALA A 68 -0.66 -1.67 -3.40
N VAL A 69 -0.32 -0.50 -2.88
CA VAL A 69 -1.28 0.62 -2.72
C VAL A 69 -1.00 1.67 -3.80
N SER A 70 -2.03 2.30 -4.34
CA SER A 70 -1.88 3.37 -5.33
C SER A 70 -1.39 4.68 -4.69
N PRO A 71 -0.67 5.54 -5.43
CA PRO A 71 -0.18 6.84 -4.93
C PRO A 71 -1.28 7.80 -4.46
N ASP A 72 -2.49 7.68 -5.00
CA ASP A 72 -3.65 8.46 -4.56
C ASP A 72 -4.34 7.86 -3.32
N GLY A 73 -3.93 6.66 -2.89
CA GLY A 73 -4.46 5.97 -1.72
C GLY A 73 -5.87 5.42 -1.91
N LEU A 74 -6.35 5.35 -3.15
CA LEU A 74 -7.71 4.90 -3.46
C LEU A 74 -7.79 3.40 -3.77
N HIS A 75 -6.70 2.78 -4.21
CA HIS A 75 -6.67 1.42 -4.70
C HIS A 75 -5.65 0.55 -3.97
N LEU A 76 -6.05 -0.68 -3.68
CA LEU A 76 -5.19 -1.78 -3.22
C LEU A 76 -5.21 -2.89 -4.27
N ALA A 77 -4.07 -3.15 -4.90
CA ALA A 77 -3.89 -4.32 -5.78
C ALA A 77 -3.28 -5.47 -4.98
N MET A 78 -3.76 -6.68 -5.22
CA MET A 78 -3.29 -7.89 -4.54
C MET A 78 -3.25 -9.06 -5.50
N THR A 79 -2.26 -9.95 -5.32
CA THR A 79 -2.19 -11.20 -6.06
C THR A 79 -2.16 -12.43 -5.15
N ALA A 80 -2.82 -13.48 -5.63
CA ALA A 80 -2.82 -14.80 -5.01
C ALA A 80 -2.95 -15.88 -6.10
N GLN A 81 -1.96 -16.77 -6.21
CA GLN A 81 -1.95 -17.86 -7.21
C GLN A 81 -2.23 -17.39 -8.65
N GLY A 82 -1.70 -16.22 -9.02
CA GLY A 82 -1.90 -15.64 -10.36
C GLY A 82 -3.24 -14.94 -10.58
N GLN A 83 -4.16 -14.97 -9.60
CA GLN A 83 -5.29 -14.03 -9.57
C GLN A 83 -4.78 -12.65 -9.18
N LEU A 84 -5.32 -11.62 -9.82
CA LEU A 84 -5.07 -10.22 -9.51
C LEU A 84 -6.40 -9.52 -9.23
N ASP A 85 -6.57 -9.05 -8.01
CA ASP A 85 -7.77 -8.35 -7.58
C ASP A 85 -7.40 -6.95 -7.08
N VAL A 86 -8.28 -6.00 -7.40
CA VAL A 86 -8.13 -4.59 -7.01
C VAL A 86 -9.31 -4.21 -6.14
N PHE A 87 -9.00 -3.59 -5.00
CA PHE A 87 -9.95 -3.15 -3.98
C PHE A 87 -9.90 -1.64 -3.82
N GLY A 88 -10.99 -1.05 -3.32
CA GLY A 88 -10.98 0.30 -2.77
C GLY A 88 -10.38 0.31 -1.38
N MET A 89 -9.55 1.31 -1.10
CA MET A 89 -8.87 1.49 0.20
C MET A 89 -9.77 2.08 1.29
N GLU A 90 -10.89 2.71 0.92
CA GLU A 90 -11.79 3.36 1.87
C GLU A 90 -12.68 2.36 2.60
N LEU A 91 -13.31 1.43 1.86
CA LEU A 91 -14.28 0.47 2.42
C LEU A 91 -13.84 -0.99 2.24
N GLY A 92 -12.68 -1.24 1.63
CA GLY A 92 -12.21 -2.60 1.33
C GLY A 92 -13.07 -3.30 0.27
N GLU A 93 -13.79 -2.55 -0.56
CA GLU A 93 -14.70 -3.11 -1.55
C GLU A 93 -13.95 -3.66 -2.76
N HIS A 94 -14.36 -4.82 -3.27
CA HIS A 94 -13.79 -5.38 -4.50
C HIS A 94 -14.24 -4.55 -5.71
N ARG A 95 -13.27 -4.08 -6.51
CA ARG A 95 -13.52 -3.25 -7.70
C ARG A 95 -13.32 -4.03 -8.99
N HIS A 96 -12.16 -4.68 -9.14
CA HIS A 96 -11.81 -5.39 -10.36
C HIS A 96 -11.15 -6.72 -10.07
N ARG A 97 -11.43 -7.69 -10.95
CA ARG A 97 -10.59 -8.87 -11.14
C ARG A 97 -9.94 -8.77 -12.51
N LEU A 98 -8.62 -8.72 -12.52
CA LEU A 98 -7.82 -8.49 -13.71
C LEU A 98 -7.15 -9.81 -14.11
N SER A 99 -7.41 -10.27 -15.33
CA SER A 99 -6.93 -11.57 -15.83
C SER A 99 -6.31 -11.41 -17.20
N GLY A 100 -5.08 -11.90 -17.37
CA GLY A 100 -4.40 -11.80 -18.67
C GLY A 100 -2.99 -12.40 -18.73
N HIS A 101 -2.34 -12.62 -17.59
CA HIS A 101 -1.07 -13.35 -17.54
C HIS A 101 -1.31 -14.85 -17.70
N LEU A 102 -1.46 -15.30 -18.94
CA LEU A 102 -1.65 -16.70 -19.30
C LEU A 102 -0.38 -17.28 -19.91
N ALA A 103 -0.19 -18.58 -19.78
CA ALA A 103 0.88 -19.29 -20.46
C ALA A 103 0.54 -19.48 -21.95
N ALA A 104 1.53 -19.29 -22.82
CA ALA A 104 1.32 -19.36 -24.27
C ALA A 104 0.76 -20.71 -24.73
N GLY A 105 -0.43 -20.68 -25.32
CA GLY A 105 -1.10 -21.88 -25.82
C GLY A 105 -1.60 -22.84 -24.74
N MET A 106 -1.66 -22.38 -23.47
CA MET A 106 -2.21 -23.11 -22.35
C MET A 106 -3.20 -22.21 -21.61
N ASP A 107 -4.40 -22.72 -21.30
CA ASP A 107 -5.36 -22.01 -20.45
C ASP A 107 -4.95 -22.14 -18.97
N MET A 108 -3.80 -21.53 -18.65
CA MET A 108 -3.14 -21.64 -17.35
C MET A 108 -2.61 -20.26 -16.95
N ALA A 109 -3.11 -19.75 -15.82
CA ALA A 109 -2.62 -18.51 -15.23
C ALA A 109 -1.17 -18.65 -14.79
N LEU A 110 -0.39 -17.60 -15.02
CA LEU A 110 0.98 -17.46 -14.57
C LEU A 110 1.06 -16.54 -13.36
N PRO A 111 2.05 -16.74 -12.48
CA PRO A 111 2.25 -15.87 -11.35
C PRO A 111 2.60 -14.46 -11.82
N VAL A 112 2.07 -13.47 -11.11
CA VAL A 112 2.46 -12.07 -11.27
C VAL A 112 3.73 -11.83 -10.45
N SER A 113 4.76 -11.30 -11.10
CA SER A 113 6.08 -11.05 -10.50
C SER A 113 6.20 -9.66 -9.86
N SER A 114 5.50 -8.65 -10.40
CA SER A 114 5.50 -7.29 -9.86
C SER A 114 4.17 -6.58 -10.10
N LEU A 115 3.81 -5.69 -9.15
CA LEU A 115 2.69 -4.77 -9.21
C LEU A 115 3.24 -3.35 -9.06
N THR A 116 2.97 -2.48 -10.03
CA THR A 116 3.42 -1.07 -9.96
C THR A 116 2.32 -0.15 -10.46
N PHE A 117 1.87 0.79 -9.62
CA PHE A 117 0.95 1.83 -10.05
C PHE A 117 1.67 2.95 -10.79
N SER A 118 0.99 3.59 -11.74
CA SER A 118 1.49 4.83 -12.32
C SER A 118 1.45 5.97 -11.28
N PRO A 119 2.36 6.96 -11.37
CA PRO A 119 2.40 8.09 -10.44
C PRO A 119 1.09 8.88 -10.35
N ASP A 120 0.30 8.89 -11.42
CA ASP A 120 -1.02 9.54 -11.47
C ASP A 120 -2.18 8.66 -10.93
N GLY A 121 -1.89 7.45 -10.45
CA GLY A 121 -2.85 6.52 -9.86
C GLY A 121 -3.78 5.83 -10.85
N ARG A 122 -3.68 6.11 -12.16
CA ARG A 122 -4.66 5.67 -13.17
C ARG A 122 -4.40 4.29 -13.76
N LEU A 123 -3.14 3.88 -13.81
CA LEU A 123 -2.72 2.63 -14.42
C LEU A 123 -2.07 1.71 -13.39
N LEU A 124 -2.24 0.41 -13.60
CA LEU A 124 -1.48 -0.63 -12.93
C LEU A 124 -0.66 -1.38 -13.98
N ALA A 125 0.66 -1.43 -13.81
CA ALA A 125 1.53 -2.32 -14.56
C ALA A 125 1.72 -3.61 -13.78
N THR A 126 1.54 -4.74 -14.47
CA THR A 126 1.81 -6.07 -13.93
C THR A 126 2.76 -6.83 -14.83
N THR A 127 3.74 -7.48 -14.24
CA THR A 127 4.69 -8.35 -14.95
C THR A 127 4.47 -9.80 -14.57
N SER A 128 4.87 -10.72 -15.45
CA SER A 128 4.81 -12.16 -15.19
C SER A 128 6.03 -12.87 -15.75
N TRP A 129 6.50 -13.84 -14.97
CA TRP A 129 7.61 -14.72 -15.30
C TRP A 129 7.42 -16.09 -14.66
N SER A 130 7.79 -17.15 -15.37
CA SER A 130 7.83 -18.51 -14.85
C SER A 130 8.88 -19.33 -15.57
N GLN A 131 9.67 -20.11 -14.83
CA GLN A 131 10.74 -20.92 -15.43
C GLN A 131 10.19 -21.92 -16.44
N GLY A 132 10.72 -21.85 -17.67
CA GLY A 132 10.38 -22.79 -18.73
C GLY A 132 8.98 -22.60 -19.31
N VAL A 133 8.28 -21.52 -18.97
CA VAL A 133 6.95 -21.19 -19.52
C VAL A 133 6.95 -19.78 -20.09
N SER A 134 6.67 -19.66 -21.38
CA SER A 134 6.52 -18.36 -22.02
C SER A 134 5.10 -17.82 -21.80
N PRO A 135 4.93 -16.58 -21.29
CA PRO A 135 3.62 -15.96 -21.16
C PRO A 135 3.08 -15.47 -22.51
N GLU A 136 1.76 -15.42 -22.67
CA GLU A 136 1.07 -14.71 -23.77
C GLU A 136 1.27 -13.20 -23.65
N ALA A 137 1.26 -12.69 -22.43
CA ALA A 137 1.63 -11.33 -22.11
C ALA A 137 2.49 -11.35 -20.83
N SER A 138 3.75 -10.96 -20.97
CA SER A 138 4.71 -10.85 -19.86
C SER A 138 4.58 -9.53 -19.11
N LEU A 139 4.03 -8.50 -19.75
CA LEU A 139 3.75 -7.19 -19.16
C LEU A 139 2.36 -6.73 -19.62
N ILE A 140 1.51 -6.34 -18.67
CA ILE A 140 0.18 -5.80 -18.95
C ILE A 140 0.01 -4.47 -18.23
N LEU A 141 -0.58 -3.50 -18.92
CA LEU A 141 -1.04 -2.24 -18.35
C LEU A 141 -2.55 -2.24 -18.28
N TRP A 142 -3.07 -2.09 -17.07
CA TRP A 142 -4.50 -2.05 -16.77
C TRP A 142 -4.94 -0.61 -16.56
N ASP A 143 -6.06 -0.24 -17.16
CA ASP A 143 -6.78 0.98 -16.80
C ASP A 143 -7.64 0.69 -15.56
N LEU A 144 -7.40 1.40 -14.46
CA LEU A 144 -8.07 1.15 -13.19
C LEU A 144 -9.48 1.72 -13.11
N ALA A 145 -9.87 2.58 -14.06
CA ALA A 145 -11.25 3.07 -14.14
C ALA A 145 -12.16 2.05 -14.84
N THR A 146 -11.64 1.33 -15.83
CA THR A 146 -12.42 0.35 -16.60
C THR A 146 -12.17 -1.10 -16.19
N GLY A 147 -10.99 -1.39 -15.62
CA GLY A 147 -10.51 -2.75 -15.36
C GLY A 147 -10.02 -3.47 -16.63
N GLU A 148 -9.84 -2.76 -17.75
CA GLU A 148 -9.43 -3.36 -19.02
C GLU A 148 -7.93 -3.22 -19.27
N ALA A 149 -7.35 -4.18 -20.01
CA ALA A 149 -5.97 -4.10 -20.45
C ALA A 149 -5.84 -3.04 -21.56
N ARG A 150 -5.13 -1.96 -21.25
CA ARG A 150 -4.77 -0.90 -22.21
C ARG A 150 -3.63 -1.31 -23.13
N LEU A 151 -2.69 -2.10 -22.62
CA LEU A 151 -1.54 -2.62 -23.36
C LEU A 151 -1.18 -4.00 -22.81
N ALA A 152 -0.86 -4.93 -23.70
CA ALA A 152 -0.31 -6.24 -23.35
C ALA A 152 0.88 -6.54 -24.26
N LEU A 153 2.03 -6.81 -23.67
CA LEU A 153 3.29 -7.05 -24.35
C LEU A 153 3.80 -8.46 -24.06
N ALA A 154 4.23 -9.15 -25.12
CA ALA A 154 4.67 -10.53 -25.08
C ALA A 154 6.18 -10.62 -25.26
N GLU A 155 6.92 -10.71 -24.16
CA GLU A 155 8.36 -11.00 -24.17
C GLU A 155 8.57 -12.48 -23.83
N GLY A 156 9.16 -13.23 -24.75
CA GLY A 156 9.17 -14.71 -24.73
C GLY A 156 9.92 -15.35 -23.54
N GLN A 157 10.66 -14.57 -22.77
CA GLN A 157 11.34 -15.02 -21.54
C GLN A 157 10.68 -14.49 -20.26
N GLY A 158 9.58 -13.74 -20.34
CA GLY A 158 8.91 -13.12 -19.20
C GLY A 158 9.53 -11.80 -18.76
N CYS A 159 8.87 -11.16 -17.80
CA CYS A 159 9.30 -9.92 -17.16
C CYS A 159 9.28 -10.09 -15.63
N HIS A 160 10.31 -9.61 -14.94
CA HIS A 160 10.42 -9.73 -13.49
C HIS A 160 9.85 -8.52 -12.74
N ASP A 161 10.11 -7.31 -13.24
CA ASP A 161 9.76 -6.07 -12.54
C ASP A 161 9.53 -4.92 -13.53
N ALA A 162 8.86 -3.86 -13.06
CA ALA A 162 8.58 -2.67 -13.83
C ALA A 162 8.63 -1.40 -12.95
N ALA A 163 8.93 -0.25 -13.56
CA ALA A 163 8.93 1.05 -12.92
C ALA A 163 8.43 2.12 -13.90
N PHE A 164 7.37 2.84 -13.55
CA PHE A 164 6.92 3.98 -14.34
C PHE A 164 7.91 5.14 -14.27
N THR A 165 8.01 5.91 -15.37
CA THR A 165 8.69 7.20 -15.31
C THR A 165 7.87 8.19 -14.47
N PRO A 166 8.51 9.16 -13.78
CA PRO A 166 7.81 10.11 -12.91
C PRO A 166 6.76 10.95 -13.62
N ASP A 167 6.96 11.20 -14.92
CA ASP A 167 6.03 11.93 -15.78
C ASP A 167 4.85 11.09 -16.29
N ALA A 168 4.78 9.81 -15.92
CA ALA A 168 3.77 8.84 -16.35
C ALA A 168 3.63 8.71 -17.88
N THR A 169 4.71 8.94 -18.65
CA THR A 169 4.70 8.81 -20.12
C THR A 169 5.32 7.51 -20.64
N ALA A 170 6.12 6.83 -19.82
CA ALA A 170 6.82 5.59 -20.14
C ALA A 170 6.92 4.67 -18.92
N LEU A 171 7.37 3.44 -19.16
CA LEU A 171 7.77 2.51 -18.11
C LEU A 171 9.10 1.85 -18.49
N TRP A 172 9.91 1.51 -17.50
CA TRP A 172 11.01 0.55 -17.60
C TRP A 172 10.53 -0.81 -17.10
N ALA A 173 10.94 -1.89 -17.75
CA ALA A 173 10.65 -3.25 -17.31
C ALA A 173 11.85 -4.17 -17.52
N SER A 174 12.13 -5.03 -16.54
CA SER A 174 13.14 -6.08 -16.64
C SER A 174 12.56 -7.29 -17.38
N CYS A 175 12.62 -7.24 -18.70
CA CYS A 175 12.09 -8.27 -19.59
C CYS A 175 13.22 -8.89 -20.41
N GLY A 176 13.13 -10.20 -20.68
CA GLY A 176 14.10 -10.84 -21.57
C GLY A 176 15.52 -10.84 -21.01
N ALA A 177 16.44 -10.25 -21.78
CA ALA A 177 17.86 -10.19 -21.46
C ALA A 177 18.32 -8.77 -21.06
N GLY A 178 17.44 -7.93 -20.52
CA GLY A 178 17.82 -6.58 -20.13
C GLY A 178 16.73 -5.82 -19.40
N VAL A 179 16.87 -4.50 -19.40
CA VAL A 179 15.84 -3.56 -18.96
C VAL A 179 15.38 -2.73 -20.14
N GLN A 180 14.11 -2.90 -20.51
CA GLN A 180 13.52 -2.30 -21.68
C GLN A 180 12.62 -1.13 -21.29
N ARG A 181 12.63 -0.06 -22.09
CA ARG A 181 11.75 1.11 -21.90
C ARG A 181 10.62 1.09 -22.91
N TYR A 182 9.39 1.15 -22.45
CA TYR A 182 8.20 1.22 -23.31
C TYR A 182 7.49 2.57 -23.20
N SER A 183 7.07 3.11 -24.34
CA SER A 183 6.21 4.29 -24.43
C SER A 183 4.77 3.92 -24.09
N LEU A 184 4.12 4.64 -23.18
CA LEU A 184 2.71 4.38 -22.83
C LEU A 184 1.73 4.88 -23.91
N ALA A 185 2.20 5.72 -24.82
CA ALA A 185 1.36 6.28 -25.88
C ALA A 185 1.03 5.23 -26.96
N ASN A 186 1.98 4.34 -27.27
CA ASN A 186 1.89 3.41 -28.39
C ASN A 186 2.45 2.01 -28.10
N GLY A 187 3.01 1.76 -26.92
CA GLY A 187 3.58 0.46 -26.52
C GLY A 187 4.93 0.13 -27.16
N GLU A 188 5.55 1.06 -27.89
CA GLU A 188 6.82 0.79 -28.56
C GLU A 188 8.00 0.77 -27.57
N MET A 189 8.92 -0.16 -27.79
CA MET A 189 10.21 -0.19 -27.10
C MET A 189 11.10 0.95 -27.61
N THR A 190 11.54 1.81 -26.71
CA THR A 190 12.32 3.02 -27.00
C THR A 190 13.77 2.92 -26.55
N SER A 191 14.11 1.98 -25.67
CA SER A 191 15.46 1.75 -25.15
C SER A 191 15.59 0.34 -24.60
N ASP A 192 16.81 -0.18 -24.57
CA ASP A 192 17.16 -1.47 -23.97
C ASP A 192 18.53 -1.36 -23.29
N LEU A 193 18.62 -1.81 -22.04
CA LEU A 193 19.79 -1.68 -21.17
C LEU A 193 20.29 -3.03 -20.68
N GLY A 194 21.58 -3.26 -20.84
CA GLY A 194 22.23 -4.51 -20.44
C GLY A 194 22.01 -5.64 -21.46
N ASP A 195 22.59 -6.79 -21.16
CA ASP A 195 22.60 -7.99 -22.02
C ASP A 195 22.37 -9.27 -21.21
N ARG A 196 21.84 -9.14 -19.99
CA ARG A 196 21.56 -10.23 -19.07
C ARG A 196 20.20 -10.08 -18.41
N PRO A 197 19.53 -11.20 -18.03
CA PRO A 197 18.30 -11.16 -17.26
C PRO A 197 18.46 -10.34 -15.98
N VAL A 198 17.46 -9.52 -15.66
CA VAL A 198 17.44 -8.61 -14.52
C VAL A 198 16.35 -9.04 -13.55
N GLU A 199 16.71 -9.14 -12.27
CA GLU A 199 15.84 -9.56 -11.17
C GLU A 199 14.92 -8.43 -10.70
N ALA A 200 15.51 -7.26 -10.45
CA ALA A 200 14.84 -6.11 -9.84
C ALA A 200 15.39 -4.81 -10.41
N ILE A 201 14.53 -3.80 -10.52
CA ILE A 201 14.90 -2.46 -10.95
C ILE A 201 14.35 -1.41 -9.98
N ALA A 202 15.07 -0.29 -9.84
CA ALA A 202 14.56 0.88 -9.13
C ALA A 202 14.85 2.14 -9.94
N LEU A 203 13.82 2.94 -10.20
CA LEU A 203 13.99 4.24 -10.84
C LEU A 203 14.07 5.32 -9.76
N HIS A 204 15.06 6.19 -9.88
CA HIS A 204 15.21 7.34 -9.00
C HIS A 204 14.01 8.30 -9.17
N PRO A 205 13.56 9.00 -8.10
CA PRO A 205 12.36 9.86 -8.15
C PRO A 205 12.37 10.92 -9.26
N GLU A 206 13.54 11.46 -9.59
CA GLU A 206 13.72 12.42 -10.70
C GLU A 206 13.76 11.78 -12.11
N GLY A 207 13.82 10.45 -12.20
CA GLY A 207 13.83 9.71 -13.46
C GLY A 207 15.16 9.70 -14.22
N GLU A 208 16.22 10.29 -13.65
CA GLU A 208 17.54 10.40 -14.29
C GLU A 208 18.47 9.21 -13.99
N ILE A 209 18.14 8.36 -13.01
CA ILE A 209 18.96 7.23 -12.60
C ILE A 209 18.10 5.98 -12.49
N LEU A 210 18.61 4.87 -13.00
CA LEU A 210 18.03 3.54 -12.81
C LEU A 210 19.05 2.64 -12.13
N ALA A 211 18.64 1.91 -11.10
CA ALA A 211 19.40 0.81 -10.51
C ALA A 211 18.83 -0.51 -11.03
N SER A 212 19.70 -1.49 -11.28
CA SER A 212 19.28 -2.84 -11.68
C SER A 212 20.16 -3.90 -11.04
N VAL A 213 19.59 -5.06 -10.71
CA VAL A 213 20.33 -6.25 -10.25
C VAL A 213 20.12 -7.38 -11.24
N ALA A 214 21.19 -8.05 -11.63
CA ALA A 214 21.09 -9.21 -12.52
C ALA A 214 20.42 -10.39 -11.81
N ALA A 215 19.57 -11.12 -12.53
CA ALA A 215 19.01 -12.37 -12.04
C ALA A 215 20.12 -13.41 -11.81
N ASN A 216 19.94 -14.24 -10.79
CA ASN A 216 20.87 -15.33 -10.47
C ASN A 216 20.65 -16.51 -11.43
N VAL A 217 20.87 -16.27 -12.73
CA VAL A 217 20.65 -17.23 -13.81
C VAL A 217 21.99 -17.49 -14.50
N GLY A 218 22.39 -18.76 -14.55
CA GLY A 218 23.63 -19.19 -15.17
C GLY A 218 24.74 -19.57 -14.16
N PRO A 219 25.99 -19.77 -14.63
CA PRO A 219 27.06 -20.33 -13.81
C PRO A 219 27.75 -19.32 -12.89
N ASP A 220 27.43 -18.03 -12.97
CA ASP A 220 28.09 -16.96 -12.22
C ASP A 220 27.13 -16.34 -11.17
N PRO A 221 27.09 -16.91 -9.95
CA PRO A 221 26.20 -16.44 -8.88
C PRO A 221 26.66 -15.14 -8.22
N GLU A 222 27.84 -14.60 -8.57
CA GLU A 222 28.33 -13.35 -7.97
C GLU A 222 27.70 -12.11 -8.59
N VAL A 223 27.11 -12.23 -9.79
CA VAL A 223 26.52 -11.09 -10.50
C VAL A 223 25.26 -10.56 -9.82
N SER A 224 24.45 -11.44 -9.22
CA SER A 224 23.25 -11.04 -8.46
C SER A 224 23.59 -10.34 -7.12
N GLN A 225 24.89 -10.15 -6.83
CA GLN A 225 25.39 -9.41 -5.67
C GLN A 225 25.80 -7.97 -6.03
N ARG A 226 25.63 -7.58 -7.30
CA ARG A 226 25.98 -6.25 -7.83
C ARG A 226 24.74 -5.48 -8.22
N ILE A 227 24.68 -4.24 -7.75
CA ILE A 227 23.72 -3.25 -8.25
C ILE A 227 24.42 -2.42 -9.31
N VAL A 228 23.90 -2.42 -10.54
CA VAL A 228 24.37 -1.56 -11.62
C VAL A 228 23.56 -0.29 -11.64
N LEU A 229 24.23 0.86 -11.68
CA LEU A 229 23.62 2.18 -11.78
C LEU A 229 23.76 2.71 -13.21
N TRP A 230 22.65 3.18 -13.77
CA TRP A 230 22.53 3.72 -15.12
C TRP A 230 22.14 5.18 -15.06
N GLY A 231 22.92 6.05 -15.70
CA GLY A 231 22.51 7.43 -15.98
C GLY A 231 21.60 7.43 -17.20
N LEU A 232 20.40 7.99 -17.05
CA LEU A 232 19.37 8.08 -18.09
C LEU A 232 19.33 9.49 -18.67
N SER A 233 19.33 9.59 -19.99
CA SER A 233 19.21 10.86 -20.69
C SER A 233 18.35 10.71 -21.94
N ARG A 234 17.98 11.84 -22.57
CA ARG A 234 17.31 11.82 -23.88
C ARG A 234 18.15 11.17 -24.98
N GLN A 235 19.48 11.15 -24.85
CA GLN A 235 20.40 10.62 -25.86
C GLN A 235 20.67 9.12 -25.68
N GLY A 236 20.08 8.50 -24.65
CA GLY A 236 20.31 7.12 -24.27
C GLY A 236 20.75 7.01 -22.82
N ALA A 237 21.21 5.84 -22.43
CA ALA A 237 21.68 5.57 -21.08
C ALA A 237 23.06 4.94 -21.08
N ASN A 238 23.79 5.17 -19.99
CA ASN A 238 25.13 4.65 -19.79
C ASN A 238 25.29 4.19 -18.35
N GLN A 239 26.08 3.14 -18.15
CA GLN A 239 26.45 2.71 -16.82
C GLN A 239 27.32 3.80 -16.16
N ILE A 240 26.97 4.20 -14.94
CA ILE A 240 27.65 5.25 -14.16
C ILE A 240 28.28 4.72 -12.88
N GLY A 241 27.91 3.52 -12.43
CA GLY A 241 28.44 2.95 -11.19
C GLY A 241 28.03 1.50 -10.95
N VAL A 242 28.70 0.88 -9.99
CA VAL A 242 28.36 -0.45 -9.47
C VAL A 242 28.50 -0.42 -7.95
N LEU A 243 27.51 -0.95 -7.23
CA LEU A 243 27.56 -1.16 -5.79
C LEU A 243 27.65 -2.66 -5.49
N GLU A 244 28.63 -3.05 -4.69
CA GLU A 244 28.85 -4.44 -4.27
C GLU A 244 28.13 -4.70 -2.95
N VAL A 245 27.08 -5.52 -2.96
CA VAL A 245 26.26 -5.82 -1.78
C VAL A 245 26.82 -7.00 -0.99
N GLY A 246 27.48 -7.94 -1.68
CA GLY A 246 28.09 -9.14 -1.09
C GLY A 246 27.09 -10.24 -0.71
N ALA A 247 25.85 -10.12 -1.18
CA ALA A 247 24.76 -11.08 -1.02
C ALA A 247 23.80 -10.94 -2.20
N SER A 248 23.06 -12.01 -2.55
CA SER A 248 22.10 -11.96 -3.65
C SER A 248 21.01 -10.94 -3.32
N VAL A 249 20.82 -9.94 -4.17
CA VAL A 249 19.78 -8.93 -3.98
C VAL A 249 18.50 -9.42 -4.65
N THR A 250 17.39 -9.38 -3.93
CA THR A 250 16.07 -9.73 -4.48
C THR A 250 15.20 -8.53 -4.78
N ASP A 251 15.60 -7.35 -4.29
CA ASP A 251 14.79 -6.15 -4.45
C ASP A 251 15.55 -4.85 -4.21
N LEU A 252 15.05 -3.77 -4.82
CA LEU A 252 15.65 -2.46 -4.84
C LEU A 252 14.61 -1.34 -4.77
N ALA A 253 14.93 -0.26 -4.06
CA ALA A 253 14.16 0.96 -4.09
C ALA A 253 15.01 2.19 -3.74
N PHE A 254 14.86 3.28 -4.48
CA PHE A 254 15.36 4.58 -4.05
C PHE A 254 14.44 5.15 -2.97
N THR A 255 15.01 5.88 -2.00
CA THR A 255 14.20 6.70 -1.11
C THR A 255 13.50 7.81 -1.91
N PRO A 256 12.32 8.28 -1.48
CA PRO A 256 11.56 9.35 -2.13
C PRO A 256 12.35 10.67 -2.29
N ASP A 257 13.27 10.96 -1.37
CA ASP A 257 14.18 12.11 -1.46
C ASP A 257 15.36 11.91 -2.44
N GLY A 258 15.48 10.72 -3.04
CA GLY A 258 16.52 10.32 -3.97
C GLY A 258 17.91 10.10 -3.34
N ARG A 259 18.06 10.32 -2.03
CA ARG A 259 19.39 10.33 -1.38
C ARG A 259 19.94 8.93 -1.16
N HIS A 260 19.07 7.96 -0.94
CA HIS A 260 19.47 6.60 -0.58
C HIS A 260 18.93 5.57 -1.56
N LEU A 261 19.66 4.47 -1.66
CA LEU A 261 19.22 3.24 -2.33
C LEU A 261 19.11 2.13 -1.29
N VAL A 262 17.93 1.56 -1.16
CA VAL A 262 17.61 0.46 -0.26
C VAL A 262 17.61 -0.83 -1.06
N ALA A 263 18.34 -1.84 -0.58
CA ALA A 263 18.45 -3.14 -1.21
C ALA A 263 18.13 -4.26 -0.22
N GLN A 264 17.25 -5.18 -0.59
CA GLN A 264 16.97 -6.37 0.20
C GLN A 264 17.89 -7.52 -0.25
N GLY A 265 18.83 -7.87 0.62
CA GLY A 265 19.76 -8.99 0.42
C GLY A 265 19.22 -10.29 1.01
N GLN A 266 19.27 -11.35 0.23
CA GLN A 266 19.08 -12.72 0.71
C GLN A 266 20.25 -13.11 1.61
N GLY A 267 19.93 -13.87 2.66
CA GLY A 267 20.96 -14.51 3.47
C GLY A 267 21.64 -15.63 2.69
N ASP A 268 22.83 -16.01 3.12
CA ASP A 268 23.55 -17.18 2.62
C ASP A 268 23.79 -18.10 3.81
N GLU A 269 23.07 -19.22 3.84
CA GLU A 269 23.20 -20.24 4.89
C GLU A 269 24.62 -20.83 4.96
N GLN A 270 25.30 -20.98 3.81
CA GLN A 270 26.65 -21.52 3.76
C GLN A 270 27.67 -20.52 4.32
N ARG A 271 27.47 -19.23 4.05
CA ARG A 271 28.32 -18.14 4.56
C ARG A 271 27.86 -17.59 5.91
N GLN A 272 26.78 -18.14 6.48
CA GLN A 272 26.14 -17.67 7.71
C GLN A 272 25.80 -16.18 7.69
N THR A 273 25.51 -15.62 6.52
CA THR A 273 25.06 -14.23 6.41
C THR A 273 23.55 -14.18 6.57
N PRO A 274 23.01 -13.40 7.52
CA PRO A 274 21.57 -13.25 7.67
C PRO A 274 21.00 -12.48 6.48
N ARG A 275 19.70 -12.65 6.25
CA ARG A 275 18.93 -11.73 5.41
C ARG A 275 19.01 -10.32 5.98
N GLN A 276 19.13 -9.34 5.10
CA GLN A 276 19.34 -7.96 5.53
C GLN A 276 18.78 -6.95 4.54
N VAL A 277 18.41 -5.79 5.05
CA VAL A 277 18.22 -4.57 4.27
C VAL A 277 19.49 -3.75 4.35
N THR A 278 20.01 -3.32 3.20
CA THR A 278 21.19 -2.43 3.12
C THR A 278 20.75 -1.08 2.58
N VAL A 279 21.07 -0.01 3.30
CA VAL A 279 20.81 1.38 2.89
C VAL A 279 22.12 2.01 2.44
N TRP A 280 22.18 2.44 1.19
CA TRP A 280 23.34 3.07 0.57
C TRP A 280 23.14 4.56 0.39
N ASP A 281 24.19 5.34 0.63
CA ASP A 281 24.42 6.57 -0.11
C ASP A 281 25.05 6.15 -1.44
N TRP A 282 24.20 6.08 -2.46
CA TRP A 282 24.56 5.50 -3.74
C TRP A 282 25.54 6.38 -4.53
N GLN A 283 25.52 7.70 -4.28
CA GLN A 283 26.42 8.66 -4.93
C GLN A 283 27.85 8.53 -4.41
N ARG A 284 27.99 8.31 -3.09
CA ARG A 284 29.28 8.11 -2.44
C ARG A 284 29.74 6.65 -2.42
N ALA A 285 28.88 5.73 -2.85
CA ALA A 285 29.10 4.29 -2.77
C ALA A 285 29.47 3.84 -1.35
N VAL A 286 28.76 4.36 -0.34
CA VAL A 286 28.95 3.98 1.07
C VAL A 286 27.66 3.43 1.65
N ILE A 287 27.81 2.40 2.47
CA ILE A 287 26.71 1.84 3.24
C ILE A 287 26.48 2.74 4.46
N VAL A 288 25.26 3.25 4.58
CA VAL A 288 24.85 4.08 5.72
C VAL A 288 24.31 3.17 6.83
N HIS A 289 23.43 2.22 6.48
CA HIS A 289 22.80 1.31 7.45
C HIS A 289 22.69 -0.13 6.92
N ARG A 290 22.70 -1.10 7.85
CA ARG A 290 22.38 -2.51 7.60
C ARG A 290 21.45 -3.02 8.70
N HIS A 291 20.30 -3.55 8.30
CA HIS A 291 19.27 -4.03 9.21
C HIS A 291 19.00 -5.52 8.98
N ALA A 292 19.15 -6.35 10.01
CA ALA A 292 18.94 -7.79 9.90
C ALA A 292 17.44 -8.14 9.94
N LEU A 293 17.02 -9.01 9.02
CA LEU A 293 15.68 -9.57 8.97
C LEU A 293 15.62 -10.91 9.71
N LEU A 294 14.48 -11.21 10.35
CA LEU A 294 14.26 -12.44 11.11
C LEU A 294 13.88 -13.63 10.22
N ASP A 295 13.20 -13.39 9.11
CA ASP A 295 12.63 -14.42 8.24
C ASP A 295 12.54 -13.95 6.77
N SER A 296 11.63 -14.53 5.98
CA SER A 296 11.36 -14.14 4.58
C SER A 296 10.28 -13.06 4.44
N THR A 297 9.94 -12.36 5.53
CA THR A 297 8.98 -11.25 5.48
C THR A 297 9.49 -10.21 4.49
N PRO A 298 8.61 -9.66 3.63
CA PRO A 298 8.99 -8.58 2.73
C PRO A 298 9.33 -7.32 3.51
N VAL A 299 9.90 -6.36 2.81
CA VAL A 299 10.13 -5.03 3.35
C VAL A 299 9.35 -4.02 2.55
N ALA A 300 8.72 -3.06 3.20
CA ALA A 300 8.10 -1.90 2.59
C ALA A 300 8.71 -0.63 3.17
N MET A 301 8.73 0.45 2.41
CA MET A 301 9.23 1.75 2.86
C MET A 301 8.09 2.75 2.93
N SER A 302 8.10 3.62 3.92
CA SER A 302 7.12 4.70 4.00
C SER A 302 7.30 5.71 2.85
N PRO A 303 6.23 6.43 2.46
CA PRO A 303 6.27 7.38 1.32
C PRO A 303 7.19 8.59 1.51
N ASP A 304 7.63 8.86 2.74
CA ASP A 304 8.62 9.88 3.09
C ASP A 304 10.05 9.30 3.17
N GLY A 305 10.21 7.98 3.07
CA GLY A 305 11.48 7.28 3.15
C GLY A 305 12.05 7.13 4.56
N THR A 306 11.31 7.49 5.61
CA THR A 306 11.85 7.55 6.97
C THR A 306 11.65 6.26 7.77
N ILE A 307 10.72 5.39 7.35
CA ILE A 307 10.34 4.14 8.04
C ILE A 307 10.45 2.95 7.09
N LEU A 308 10.94 1.84 7.62
CA LEU A 308 10.88 0.51 7.01
C LEU A 308 9.89 -0.37 7.79
N ALA A 309 8.97 -1.02 7.09
CA ALA A 309 8.13 -2.09 7.61
C ALA A 309 8.67 -3.44 7.17
N GLY A 310 8.81 -4.40 8.08
CA GLY A 310 9.33 -5.74 7.80
C GLY A 310 9.50 -6.58 9.07
N GLY A 311 9.95 -7.82 8.91
CA GLY A 311 10.22 -8.72 10.03
C GLY A 311 11.59 -8.46 10.67
N PHE A 312 11.77 -7.33 11.37
CA PHE A 312 13.04 -6.99 12.01
C PHE A 312 13.17 -7.61 13.41
N ARG A 313 14.41 -7.72 13.90
CA ARG A 313 14.67 -8.21 15.27
C ARG A 313 13.97 -7.37 16.33
N ASP A 314 13.91 -6.06 16.09
CA ASP A 314 13.48 -5.07 17.07
C ASP A 314 12.02 -4.64 16.92
N GLY A 315 11.33 -5.01 15.82
CA GLY A 315 9.95 -4.58 15.57
C GLY A 315 9.44 -4.86 14.15
N LEU A 316 8.17 -4.50 13.90
CA LEU A 316 7.61 -4.40 12.54
C LEU A 316 8.17 -3.19 11.82
N LEU A 317 8.24 -2.08 12.54
CA LEU A 317 8.56 -0.77 12.01
C LEU A 317 9.90 -0.36 12.59
N LEU A 318 10.80 0.06 11.72
CA LEU A 318 12.13 0.54 12.06
C LEU A 318 12.34 1.85 11.32
N ALA A 319 12.87 2.88 11.99
CA ALA A 319 13.32 4.06 11.26
C ALA A 319 14.44 3.66 10.28
N LEU A 320 14.58 4.36 9.16
CA LEU A 320 15.59 4.06 8.13
C LEU A 320 17.01 4.05 8.73
N ASP A 321 17.25 4.90 9.74
CA ASP A 321 18.52 5.00 10.47
C ASP A 321 18.78 3.85 11.47
N GLY A 322 17.80 2.98 11.69
CA GLY A 322 17.86 1.86 12.62
C GLY A 322 17.29 2.14 14.00
N THR A 323 16.74 3.33 14.24
CA THR A 323 16.07 3.63 15.51
C THR A 323 14.79 2.79 15.63
N PRO A 324 14.64 1.95 16.67
CA PRO A 324 13.40 1.21 16.90
C PRO A 324 12.26 2.17 17.17
N LEU A 325 11.13 2.00 16.47
CA LEU A 325 9.92 2.77 16.72
C LEU A 325 9.15 2.15 17.89
N GLU A 326 8.57 2.99 18.75
CA GLU A 326 7.79 2.47 19.88
C GLU A 326 6.45 1.87 19.40
N HIS A 327 6.16 0.63 19.79
CA HIS A 327 5.22 -0.26 19.09
C HIS A 327 3.75 -0.21 19.57
N GLY A 328 2.78 -0.22 18.63
CA GLY A 328 1.39 -0.68 18.84
C GLY A 328 1.00 -1.91 18.02
N ILE A 329 1.54 -2.07 16.81
CA ILE A 329 1.26 -3.23 15.95
C ILE A 329 2.18 -4.41 16.33
N LEU A 330 1.70 -5.29 17.21
CA LEU A 330 2.44 -6.45 17.69
C LEU A 330 2.37 -7.65 16.70
N ILE A 331 3.36 -7.79 15.81
CA ILE A 331 3.48 -8.96 14.89
C ILE A 331 3.53 -10.29 15.65
N ARG A 332 4.07 -10.35 16.88
CA ARG A 332 4.15 -11.62 17.63
C ARG A 332 2.78 -12.30 17.82
N GLN A 333 1.68 -11.56 17.70
CA GLN A 333 0.32 -12.08 17.75
C GLN A 333 -0.25 -12.46 16.35
N GLN A 334 0.38 -12.02 15.26
CA GLN A 334 -0.11 -12.12 13.88
C GLN A 334 0.67 -13.07 12.95
N GLY A 335 1.86 -13.56 13.34
CA GLY A 335 2.71 -14.37 12.46
C GLY A 335 3.49 -13.53 11.42
N GLY A 336 4.24 -14.17 10.53
CA GLY A 336 5.01 -13.48 9.49
C GLY A 336 4.13 -12.91 8.38
N ALA A 337 4.49 -11.76 7.81
CA ALA A 337 3.73 -11.16 6.71
C ALA A 337 4.07 -11.85 5.37
N ASP A 338 3.03 -12.10 4.59
CA ASP A 338 3.15 -12.46 3.20
C ASP A 338 3.25 -11.27 2.26
N ALA A 339 2.66 -10.13 2.59
CA ALA A 339 2.89 -8.90 1.83
C ALA A 339 2.75 -7.69 2.75
N LEU A 340 3.47 -6.61 2.44
CA LEU A 340 3.47 -5.37 3.19
C LEU A 340 3.46 -4.19 2.22
N ALA A 341 2.71 -3.14 2.53
CA ALA A 341 2.75 -1.88 1.82
C ALA A 341 2.35 -0.74 2.78
N PHE A 342 2.93 0.44 2.57
CA PHE A 342 2.42 1.67 3.19
C PHE A 342 1.34 2.31 2.31
N GLY A 343 0.38 2.99 2.93
CA GLY A 343 -0.45 3.96 2.23
C GLY A 343 0.29 5.28 1.99
N PRO A 344 -0.19 6.14 1.07
CA PRO A 344 0.54 7.34 0.60
C PRO A 344 0.70 8.43 1.64
N SER A 345 -0.14 8.44 2.68
CA SER A 345 0.01 9.37 3.80
C SER A 345 1.20 9.03 4.70
N GLY A 346 1.70 7.79 4.65
CA GLY A 346 2.67 7.27 5.62
C GLY A 346 2.06 6.94 6.99
N GLU A 347 0.75 7.14 7.16
CA GLU A 347 0.01 6.83 8.40
C GLU A 347 -0.69 5.46 8.33
N GLU A 348 -0.56 4.76 7.20
CA GLU A 348 -1.25 3.50 6.93
C GLU A 348 -0.26 2.39 6.59
N VAL A 349 -0.51 1.19 7.11
CA VAL A 349 0.21 -0.03 6.73
C VAL A 349 -0.81 -1.12 6.38
N VAL A 350 -0.69 -1.65 5.18
CA VAL A 350 -1.38 -2.86 4.75
C VAL A 350 -0.49 -4.05 5.04
N TRP A 351 -1.03 -4.99 5.80
CA TRP A 351 -0.42 -6.27 6.14
C TRP A 351 -1.25 -7.39 5.54
N ALA A 352 -0.61 -8.29 4.80
CA ALA A 352 -1.23 -9.47 4.25
C ALA A 352 -0.48 -10.69 4.77
N GLY A 353 -1.19 -11.72 5.22
CA GLY A 353 -0.57 -12.94 5.72
C GLY A 353 -1.56 -13.90 6.34
N LYS A 354 -1.07 -15.07 6.74
CA LYS A 354 -1.87 -16.07 7.47
C LYS A 354 -1.51 -16.10 8.95
N PRO A 355 -2.35 -15.54 9.84
CA PRO A 355 -2.09 -15.61 11.27
C PRO A 355 -2.08 -17.06 11.78
N PRO A 356 -1.22 -17.40 12.76
CA PRO A 356 -1.13 -18.77 13.28
C PRO A 356 -2.45 -19.30 13.87
N THR A 357 -3.32 -18.39 14.30
CA THR A 357 -4.62 -18.65 14.94
C THR A 357 -5.80 -18.51 13.99
N PHE A 358 -5.58 -18.13 12.72
CA PHE A 358 -6.63 -17.96 11.72
C PHE A 358 -6.58 -19.07 10.64
N PRO A 359 -7.75 -19.57 10.18
CA PRO A 359 -7.80 -20.63 9.19
C PRO A 359 -7.34 -20.18 7.79
N THR A 360 -7.53 -18.89 7.48
CA THR A 360 -7.33 -18.28 6.16
C THR A 360 -6.29 -17.16 6.22
N ALA A 361 -5.71 -16.84 5.06
CA ALA A 361 -4.97 -15.61 4.87
C ALA A 361 -5.92 -14.41 4.95
N VAL A 362 -5.45 -13.34 5.58
CA VAL A 362 -6.18 -12.09 5.75
C VAL A 362 -5.32 -10.93 5.29
N VAL A 363 -5.98 -9.89 4.79
CA VAL A 363 -5.40 -8.58 4.54
C VAL A 363 -5.96 -7.62 5.57
N ARG A 364 -5.09 -6.86 6.23
CA ARG A 364 -5.45 -5.88 7.25
C ARG A 364 -4.84 -4.55 6.91
N LEU A 365 -5.66 -3.51 6.94
CA LEU A 365 -5.18 -2.13 6.88
C LEU A 365 -5.19 -1.54 8.29
N TRP A 366 -4.03 -1.07 8.73
CA TRP A 366 -3.85 -0.34 9.99
C TRP A 366 -3.62 1.12 9.69
N ARG A 367 -4.21 2.02 10.49
CA ARG A 367 -4.01 3.47 10.38
C ARG A 367 -3.68 4.06 11.74
N THR A 368 -2.67 4.93 11.81
CA THR A 368 -2.34 5.70 13.02
C THR A 368 -3.32 6.85 13.22
N LYS A 369 -3.59 7.23 14.47
CA LYS A 369 -4.19 8.53 14.73
C LYS A 369 -3.12 9.59 14.47
N THR A 370 -3.40 10.52 13.56
CA THR A 370 -2.53 11.67 13.31
C THR A 370 -2.17 12.31 14.65
N ALA A 371 -0.88 12.56 14.90
CA ALA A 371 -0.36 13.10 16.17
C ALA A 371 -1.03 14.44 16.59
N ASN A 372 -1.76 15.07 15.67
CA ASN A 372 -2.43 16.35 15.84
C ASN A 372 -3.96 16.30 16.02
N GLN A 373 -4.52 15.18 16.51
CA GLN A 373 -5.86 15.23 17.09
C GLN A 373 -5.80 15.55 18.58
N ALA A 374 -5.84 16.85 18.89
CA ALA A 374 -6.34 17.29 20.19
C ALA A 374 -7.67 16.56 20.48
N PRO A 375 -7.89 16.07 21.71
CA PRO A 375 -9.02 15.21 22.02
C PRO A 375 -10.33 15.94 21.70
N GLY A 376 -10.98 15.60 20.58
CA GLY A 376 -12.25 16.23 20.22
C GLY A 376 -12.70 16.26 18.76
N GLN A 377 -11.95 15.77 17.77
CA GLN A 377 -12.40 15.80 16.36
C GLN A 377 -12.56 14.41 15.73
N THR A 378 -13.63 13.72 16.11
CA THR A 378 -14.15 12.55 15.38
C THR A 378 -14.74 12.97 14.03
N GLY A 379 -14.30 12.36 12.92
CA GLY A 379 -14.90 12.53 11.59
C GLY A 379 -14.72 11.29 10.70
N GLU A 380 -15.88 10.75 10.25
CA GLU A 380 -16.13 9.83 9.11
C GLU A 380 -15.34 8.50 9.09
N SER A 381 -15.79 7.41 9.73
CA SER A 381 -16.88 6.52 9.26
C SER A 381 -17.59 5.71 10.37
N ASP A 382 -17.60 6.21 11.62
CA ASP A 382 -18.04 5.38 12.77
C ASP A 382 -19.56 5.11 12.90
N TYR A 383 -20.41 5.54 11.96
CA TYR A 383 -21.87 5.44 12.10
C TYR A 383 -22.48 4.30 11.25
N GLN A 384 -23.46 3.59 11.80
CA GLN A 384 -24.30 2.68 11.04
C GLN A 384 -25.25 3.50 10.15
N VAL A 385 -25.12 3.41 8.83
CA VAL A 385 -26.07 4.04 7.91
C VAL A 385 -27.44 3.38 8.08
N ILE A 386 -28.47 4.20 8.30
CA ILE A 386 -29.87 3.75 8.42
C ILE A 386 -30.70 4.28 7.25
N GLU A 387 -31.83 3.62 6.99
CA GLU A 387 -32.71 3.97 5.87
C GLU A 387 -33.18 5.43 5.96
N LEU A 388 -33.04 6.14 4.84
CA LEU A 388 -33.40 7.55 4.74
C LEU A 388 -34.92 7.70 4.91
N PRO A 389 -35.38 8.56 5.82
CA PRO A 389 -36.81 8.86 5.91
C PRO A 389 -37.26 9.61 4.65
N GLU A 390 -38.54 9.47 4.29
CA GLU A 390 -39.16 10.32 3.27
C GLU A 390 -39.26 11.76 3.80
N ALA A 391 -38.15 12.49 3.72
CA ALA A 391 -38.04 13.88 4.10
C ALA A 391 -37.79 14.71 2.83
N GLY A 392 -38.56 15.79 2.67
CA GLY A 392 -38.31 16.79 1.63
C GLY A 392 -37.06 17.63 1.94
N THR A 393 -36.86 18.68 1.16
CA THR A 393 -35.87 19.72 1.48
C THR A 393 -36.32 20.57 2.67
N THR A 394 -35.40 20.96 3.55
CA THR A 394 -35.63 21.80 4.75
C THR A 394 -34.88 23.13 4.66
N ASP A 395 -35.42 24.18 5.26
CA ASP A 395 -34.71 25.45 5.53
C ASP A 395 -33.97 25.45 6.88
N ASP A 396 -34.25 24.48 7.75
CA ASP A 396 -33.57 24.27 9.02
C ASP A 396 -33.21 22.78 9.23
N PRO A 397 -31.94 22.41 8.96
CA PRO A 397 -31.43 21.06 9.21
C PRO A 397 -31.56 20.60 10.66
N VAL A 398 -31.45 21.51 11.64
CA VAL A 398 -31.54 21.18 13.07
C VAL A 398 -32.98 20.89 13.46
N ALA A 399 -33.94 21.68 12.97
CA ALA A 399 -35.35 21.44 13.19
C ALA A 399 -35.79 20.08 12.62
N LEU A 400 -35.38 19.78 11.37
CA LEU A 400 -35.70 18.49 10.74
C LEU A 400 -35.06 17.31 11.47
N ALA A 401 -33.81 17.44 11.93
CA ALA A 401 -33.16 16.38 12.73
C ALA A 401 -33.92 16.08 14.04
N ARG A 402 -34.41 17.10 14.72
CA ARG A 402 -35.23 16.96 15.94
C ARG A 402 -36.59 16.35 15.66
N GLU A 403 -37.22 16.73 14.56
CA GLU A 403 -38.51 16.16 14.14
C GLU A 403 -38.40 14.66 13.89
N LEU A 404 -37.34 14.24 13.19
CA LEU A 404 -37.11 12.85 12.79
C LEU A 404 -36.62 11.97 13.95
N TYR A 405 -35.66 12.45 14.74
CA TYR A 405 -34.92 11.63 15.71
C TYR A 405 -34.81 12.24 17.12
N GLY A 406 -35.36 13.43 17.36
CA GLY A 406 -35.36 14.08 18.67
C GLY A 406 -36.44 13.57 19.62
N LEU A 407 -36.46 14.10 20.84
CA LEU A 407 -37.46 13.77 21.85
C LEU A 407 -38.80 14.43 21.54
N ARG A 408 -39.84 13.62 21.37
CA ARG A 408 -41.22 14.12 21.20
C ARG A 408 -41.78 14.81 22.45
N GLU A 409 -41.36 14.36 23.63
CA GLU A 409 -41.72 14.96 24.92
C GLU A 409 -40.48 15.04 25.82
N PRO A 410 -39.93 16.24 26.05
CA PRO A 410 -38.80 16.42 26.96
C PRO A 410 -39.23 16.02 28.37
N ASN A 411 -38.51 15.08 28.98
CA ASN A 411 -38.67 14.75 30.40
C ASN A 411 -37.34 15.04 31.13
N ALA A 412 -37.39 15.24 32.44
CA ALA A 412 -36.20 15.62 33.21
C ALA A 412 -35.12 14.51 33.32
N LEU A 413 -35.32 13.36 32.70
CA LEU A 413 -34.46 12.16 32.82
C LEU A 413 -33.67 11.87 31.54
N ILE A 414 -34.10 12.38 30.38
CA ILE A 414 -33.44 12.17 29.09
C ILE A 414 -32.94 13.51 28.57
N GLU A 415 -31.63 13.60 28.36
CA GLU A 415 -30.99 14.80 27.83
C GLU A 415 -30.85 14.70 26.31
N GLU A 416 -31.30 15.73 25.59
CA GLU A 416 -31.07 15.88 24.15
C GLU A 416 -30.02 16.98 23.92
N THR A 417 -28.94 16.63 23.21
CA THR A 417 -27.93 17.59 22.75
C THR A 417 -27.89 17.59 21.22
N VAL A 418 -27.88 18.77 20.61
CA VAL A 418 -27.79 18.91 19.16
C VAL A 418 -26.64 19.85 18.80
N THR A 419 -25.83 19.44 17.83
CA THR A 419 -24.75 20.27 17.27
C THR A 419 -24.90 20.34 15.76
N LEU A 420 -24.60 21.51 15.19
CA LEU A 420 -24.61 21.76 13.76
C LEU A 420 -23.19 22.16 13.34
N ARG A 421 -22.62 21.42 12.40
CA ARG A 421 -21.34 21.74 11.75
C ARG A 421 -21.59 22.06 10.29
N ARG A 422 -21.17 23.25 9.84
CA ARG A 422 -21.18 23.62 8.42
C ARG A 422 -19.83 23.24 7.81
N LEU A 423 -19.84 22.56 6.66
CA LEU A 423 -18.63 22.11 5.96
C LEU A 423 -18.26 23.06 4.82
N SER A 424 -17.00 22.99 4.37
CA SER A 424 -16.53 23.67 3.17
C SER A 424 -17.22 23.06 1.94
N GLY A 425 -18.10 23.82 1.29
CA GLY A 425 -18.94 23.33 0.19
C GLY A 425 -20.44 23.63 0.35
N GLY A 426 -20.86 24.04 1.56
CA GLY A 426 -22.26 24.36 1.86
C GLY A 426 -23.03 23.24 2.58
N ASP A 427 -22.42 22.06 2.66
CA ASP A 427 -22.97 20.91 3.38
C ASP A 427 -23.09 21.18 4.87
N SER A 428 -24.00 20.45 5.50
CA SER A 428 -24.32 20.61 6.91
C SER A 428 -24.45 19.25 7.58
N VAL A 429 -23.77 19.09 8.70
CA VAL A 429 -23.85 17.89 9.52
C VAL A 429 -24.54 18.26 10.82
N VAL A 430 -25.67 17.61 11.08
CA VAL A 430 -26.35 17.69 12.37
C VAL A 430 -26.03 16.44 13.17
N THR A 431 -25.50 16.60 14.37
CA THR A 431 -25.33 15.49 15.31
C THR A 431 -26.31 15.67 16.46
N LEU A 432 -27.24 14.73 16.59
CA LEU A 432 -28.27 14.69 17.63
C LEU A 432 -27.97 13.54 18.59
N ARG A 433 -27.81 13.83 19.87
CA ARG A 433 -27.47 12.87 20.91
C ARG A 433 -28.57 12.83 21.97
N LEU A 434 -28.97 11.61 22.34
CA LEU A 434 -29.95 11.31 23.38
C LEU A 434 -29.27 10.51 24.49
N ASP A 435 -29.19 11.08 25.69
CA ASP A 435 -28.61 10.43 26.88
C ASP A 435 -29.70 10.12 27.91
N GLY A 436 -29.45 9.10 28.76
CA GLY A 436 -30.37 8.78 29.86
C GLY A 436 -31.60 7.97 29.42
N LEU A 437 -31.51 7.31 28.27
CA LEU A 437 -32.58 6.47 27.72
C LEU A 437 -33.04 5.41 28.73
N LYS A 438 -34.35 5.12 28.76
CA LYS A 438 -34.96 4.17 29.72
C LYS A 438 -34.56 2.71 29.47
N ASP A 439 -34.00 2.43 28.29
CA ASP A 439 -33.52 1.11 27.88
C ASP A 439 -32.43 0.58 28.83
N ASP A 440 -32.52 -0.69 29.19
CA ASP A 440 -31.62 -1.36 30.14
C ASP A 440 -30.31 -1.86 29.51
N SER A 441 -30.25 -1.93 28.18
CA SER A 441 -29.05 -2.25 27.40
C SER A 441 -28.39 -0.99 26.80
N VAL A 442 -29.18 0.00 26.37
CA VAL A 442 -28.69 1.22 25.71
C VAL A 442 -28.66 2.42 26.66
N ARG A 443 -27.48 3.01 26.82
CA ARG A 443 -27.24 4.20 27.67
C ARG A 443 -27.53 5.50 26.92
N ALA A 444 -27.09 5.58 25.68
CA ALA A 444 -27.21 6.76 24.84
C ALA A 444 -27.27 6.38 23.36
N ILE A 445 -27.93 7.19 22.54
CA ILE A 445 -27.96 7.07 21.08
C ILE A 445 -27.48 8.39 20.48
N ARG A 446 -26.75 8.32 19.38
CA ARG A 446 -26.33 9.48 18.61
C ARG A 446 -26.63 9.25 17.13
N TYR A 447 -27.27 10.23 16.53
CA TYR A 447 -27.55 10.31 15.10
C TYR A 447 -26.65 11.36 14.47
N ARG A 448 -26.17 11.05 13.27
CA ARG A 448 -25.48 11.99 12.38
C ARG A 448 -26.31 12.11 11.11
N LEU A 449 -26.76 13.31 10.81
CA LEU A 449 -27.53 13.60 9.60
C LEU A 449 -26.67 14.48 8.70
N HIS A 450 -26.40 14.01 7.49
CA HIS A 450 -25.72 14.78 6.46
C HIS A 450 -26.75 15.48 5.58
N PHE A 451 -26.44 16.72 5.21
CA PHE A 451 -27.31 17.58 4.43
C PHE A 451 -26.53 18.28 3.33
N THR A 452 -26.97 18.11 2.09
CA THR A 452 -26.40 18.81 0.93
C THR A 452 -27.25 20.02 0.54
N PRO A 453 -26.62 21.11 0.04
CA PRO A 453 -27.34 22.25 -0.49
C PRO A 453 -28.32 21.87 -1.60
N ALA A 454 -29.52 22.44 -1.55
CA ALA A 454 -30.56 22.33 -2.55
C ALA A 454 -30.99 23.74 -3.02
N ASP A 455 -31.98 23.80 -3.91
CA ASP A 455 -32.45 25.06 -4.49
C ASP A 455 -32.98 26.03 -3.42
N GLU A 456 -32.71 27.32 -3.66
CA GLU A 456 -33.20 28.47 -2.86
C GLU A 456 -32.69 28.53 -1.40
N GLY A 457 -31.46 28.07 -1.15
CA GLY A 457 -30.84 28.16 0.18
C GLY A 457 -31.39 27.16 1.19
N ARG A 458 -31.98 26.07 0.68
CA ARG A 458 -32.48 24.93 1.46
C ARG A 458 -31.47 23.80 1.45
N TRP A 459 -31.71 22.79 2.28
CA TRP A 459 -30.90 21.58 2.40
C TRP A 459 -31.72 20.33 2.12
N ARG A 460 -31.11 19.33 1.50
CA ARG A 460 -31.65 17.99 1.33
C ARG A 460 -30.93 17.04 2.27
N LEU A 461 -31.68 16.22 2.99
CA LEU A 461 -31.12 15.11 3.78
C LEU A 461 -30.69 14.01 2.82
N ASP A 462 -29.43 13.59 2.86
CA ASP A 462 -28.86 12.59 1.94
C ASP A 462 -28.22 11.39 2.67
N GLU A 463 -27.87 11.51 3.95
CA GLU A 463 -27.43 10.39 4.77
C GLU A 463 -27.89 10.53 6.23
N VAL A 464 -28.26 9.40 6.85
CA VAL A 464 -28.40 9.32 8.30
C VAL A 464 -27.59 8.14 8.84
N GLY A 465 -26.71 8.43 9.79
CA GLY A 465 -25.93 7.47 10.54
C GLY A 465 -26.39 7.36 12.00
N ARG A 466 -26.26 6.18 12.62
CA ARG A 466 -26.59 5.92 14.03
C ARG A 466 -25.45 5.21 14.76
N GLN A 467 -25.23 5.61 16.02
CA GLN A 467 -24.41 4.90 17.00
C GLN A 467 -25.14 4.83 18.34
N GLN A 468 -24.66 3.96 19.22
CA GLN A 468 -25.18 3.80 20.57
C GLN A 468 -24.08 3.49 21.57
N ARG A 469 -24.33 3.80 22.84
CA ARG A 469 -23.49 3.41 23.97
C ARG A 469 -24.22 2.37 24.80
N CYS A 470 -23.53 1.34 25.26
CA CYS A 470 -24.15 0.28 26.05
C CYS A 470 -24.02 0.50 27.55
N ARG A 471 -24.98 -0.02 28.32
CA ARG A 471 -24.93 -0.05 29.78
C ARG A 471 -24.14 -1.25 30.31
N ARG A 472 -24.09 -2.34 29.53
CA ARG A 472 -23.53 -3.66 29.90
C ARG A 472 -22.91 -4.33 28.66
N GLY A 473 -22.14 -5.41 28.86
CA GLY A 473 -21.67 -6.24 27.75
C GLY A 473 -20.16 -6.41 27.58
N GLY A 474 -19.33 -5.90 28.50
CA GLY A 474 -17.86 -5.92 28.33
C GLY A 474 -17.33 -4.87 27.34
N ILE A 475 -18.22 -4.03 26.80
CA ILE A 475 -17.93 -2.85 25.98
C ILE A 475 -17.78 -1.66 26.93
N ASP A 476 -16.83 -0.77 26.66
CA ASP A 476 -16.64 0.42 27.50
C ASP A 476 -17.95 1.25 27.50
N PRO A 477 -18.53 1.55 28.68
CA PRO A 477 -19.78 2.31 28.75
C PRO A 477 -19.67 3.72 28.16
N ASP A 478 -18.45 4.24 27.92
CA ASP A 478 -18.14 5.50 27.26
C ASP A 478 -17.92 5.43 25.74
N GLU A 479 -17.79 4.22 25.18
CA GLU A 479 -17.52 3.95 23.77
C GLU A 479 -18.80 3.94 22.90
N TRP A 480 -18.75 4.64 21.76
CA TRP A 480 -19.82 4.65 20.77
C TRP A 480 -19.63 3.50 19.78
N ILE A 481 -20.64 2.64 19.68
CA ILE A 481 -20.63 1.46 18.80
C ILE A 481 -21.80 1.50 17.81
N THR A 482 -21.69 0.71 16.74
CA THR A 482 -22.75 0.51 15.75
C THR A 482 -23.52 -0.79 15.97
N GLN A 483 -22.94 -1.76 16.70
CA GLN A 483 -23.62 -3.01 17.00
C GLN A 483 -24.73 -2.84 18.03
N LEU A 484 -25.67 -3.79 18.05
CA LEU A 484 -26.70 -3.85 19.09
C LEU A 484 -26.06 -4.09 20.46
N CYS A 485 -26.56 -3.38 21.48
CA CYS A 485 -26.12 -3.58 22.84
C CYS A 485 -26.62 -4.95 23.31
N PRO A 486 -25.74 -5.73 23.97
CA PRO A 486 -26.07 -7.09 24.39
C PRO A 486 -27.10 -7.15 25.54
#